data_AF-A0A4V1RVB8-F1
#
_entry.id   AF-A0A4V1RVB8-F1
#
_cell.length_a   1.000
_cell.length_b   1.000
_cell.length_c   1.000
_cell.angle_alpha   90.00
_cell.angle_beta   90.00
_cell.angle_gamma   90.00
#
_symmetry.space_group_name_H-M   'P 1'
#
loop_
_entity.id
_entity.type
_entity.pdbx_description
1 polymer ?
#
loop_
_entity_poly.entity_id
_entity_poly.type
_entity_poly.pdbx_seq_one_letter_code
_entity_poly.pdbx_strand_id
1 'polypeptide(L)'
;MSDRKSLSVSAGTHQQLERLGTKFGLSHKDLIAVMAQYFTVTKVDPRDTKADVPDVALKKLTEKVDTLDKRMIGFIREQEKELLKPILSEVKAMRTQIGQGSGSSAITAEQLEEQLTSVVEAIQSLIRLSFRTALVDNALRPEYKKQTDELIQQQNEPGKR
;
A
#
# COMPACT_ATOMS: atom_id res chain seq x y z
N MET A 1 45.65 -25.72 16.06
CA MET A 1 44.94 -25.88 17.34
C MET A 1 43.57 -25.27 17.17
N SER A 2 42.50 -26.07 17.10
CA SER A 2 41.14 -25.49 17.09
C SER A 2 40.87 -24.92 18.48
N ASP A 3 40.71 -23.61 18.56
CA ASP A 3 40.37 -22.89 19.79
C ASP A 3 39.08 -23.46 20.38
N ARG A 4 39.20 -24.24 21.46
CA ARG A 4 38.05 -24.80 22.16
C ARG A 4 37.47 -23.73 23.07
N LYS A 5 36.36 -23.13 22.67
CA LYS A 5 35.58 -22.23 23.52
C LYS A 5 34.53 -23.05 24.28
N SER A 6 34.32 -22.73 25.55
CA SER A 6 33.31 -23.37 26.40
C SER A 6 32.40 -22.30 26.99
N LEU A 7 31.15 -22.67 27.26
CA LEU A 7 30.11 -21.76 27.73
C LEU A 7 29.42 -22.43 28.93
N SER A 8 29.45 -21.76 30.09
CA SER A 8 28.76 -22.26 31.28
C SER A 8 27.28 -21.89 31.20
N VAL A 9 26.42 -22.87 31.42
CA VAL A 9 24.96 -22.71 31.42
C VAL A 9 24.36 -23.42 32.62
N SER A 10 23.18 -22.98 33.05
CA SER A 10 22.45 -23.68 34.11
C SER A 10 22.00 -25.07 33.63
N ALA A 11 21.81 -26.00 34.57
CA ALA A 11 21.30 -27.34 34.25
C ALA A 11 19.94 -27.30 33.53
N GLY A 12 19.06 -26.37 33.92
CA GLY A 12 17.76 -26.17 33.25
C GLY A 12 17.90 -25.70 31.80
N THR A 13 18.80 -24.76 31.55
CA THR A 13 19.11 -24.27 30.19
C THR A 13 19.72 -25.37 29.34
N HIS A 14 20.61 -26.20 29.90
CA HIS A 14 21.18 -27.33 29.20
C HIS A 14 20.11 -28.34 28.77
N GLN A 15 19.16 -28.67 29.66
CA GLN A 15 18.05 -29.55 29.32
C GLN A 15 17.14 -28.95 28.23
N GLN A 16 16.92 -27.63 28.23
CA GLN A 16 16.18 -26.96 27.16
C GLN A 16 16.91 -27.04 25.82
N LEU A 17 18.23 -26.85 25.82
CA LEU A 17 19.07 -26.98 24.63
C LEU A 17 19.03 -28.41 24.07
N GLU A 18 19.09 -29.43 24.93
CA GLU A 18 18.91 -30.84 24.54
C GLU A 18 17.56 -31.10 23.86
N ARG A 19 16.47 -30.58 24.45
CA ARG A 19 15.12 -30.72 23.88
C ARG A 19 15.00 -30.01 22.53
N LEU A 20 15.55 -28.80 22.40
CA LEU A 20 15.57 -28.06 21.14
C LEU A 20 16.43 -28.76 20.09
N GLY A 21 17.62 -29.24 20.47
CA GLY A 21 18.51 -30.02 19.61
C GLY A 21 17.82 -31.27 19.06
N THR A 22 17.15 -32.03 19.94
CA THR A 22 16.36 -33.21 19.55
C THR A 22 15.23 -32.84 18.59
N LYS A 23 14.49 -31.75 18.86
CA LYS A 23 13.38 -31.30 18.01
C LYS A 23 13.83 -30.92 16.60
N PHE A 24 14.99 -30.29 16.47
CA PHE A 24 15.52 -29.82 15.19
C PHE A 24 16.53 -30.78 14.55
N GLY A 25 16.87 -31.90 15.22
CA GLY A 25 17.89 -32.84 14.75
C GLY A 25 19.30 -32.25 14.72
N LEU A 26 19.61 -31.30 15.62
CA LEU A 26 20.87 -30.56 15.64
C LEU A 26 21.69 -30.89 16.89
N SER A 27 23.02 -30.96 16.73
CA SER A 27 23.94 -31.00 17.86
C SER A 27 23.94 -29.66 18.62
N HIS A 28 24.35 -29.64 19.89
CA HIS A 28 24.45 -28.41 20.67
C HIS A 28 25.27 -27.31 19.99
N LYS A 29 26.39 -27.68 19.38
CA LYS A 29 27.27 -26.75 18.68
C LYS A 29 26.55 -26.13 17.48
N ASP A 30 25.87 -26.96 16.70
CA ASP A 30 25.20 -26.52 15.47
C ASP A 30 23.95 -25.70 15.80
N LEU A 31 23.22 -26.07 16.86
CA LEU A 31 22.09 -25.30 17.35
C LEU A 31 22.49 -23.87 17.73
N ILE A 32 23.58 -23.70 18.49
CA ILE A 32 24.09 -22.37 18.87
C ILE A 32 24.51 -21.57 17.64
N ALA A 33 25.19 -22.20 16.69
CA ALA A 33 25.61 -21.55 15.44
C ALA A 33 24.41 -21.07 14.61
N VAL A 34 23.38 -21.92 14.48
CA VAL A 34 22.14 -21.59 13.77
C VAL A 34 21.37 -20.49 14.49
N MET A 35 21.29 -20.51 15.81
CA MET A 35 20.66 -19.44 16.59
C MET A 35 21.36 -18.09 16.39
N ALA A 36 22.70 -18.06 16.44
CA ALA A 36 23.47 -16.84 16.18
C ALA A 36 23.23 -16.29 14.77
N GLN A 37 23.20 -17.17 13.77
CA GLN A 37 22.87 -16.79 12.40
C GLN A 37 21.44 -16.27 12.28
N TYR A 38 20.47 -16.96 12.91
CA TYR A 38 19.06 -16.59 12.89
C TYR A 38 18.84 -15.18 13.44
N PHE A 39 19.39 -14.84 14.61
CA PHE A 39 19.25 -13.50 15.19
C PHE A 39 20.00 -12.44 14.37
N THR A 40 21.12 -12.81 13.74
CA THR A 40 21.87 -11.89 12.87
C THR A 40 21.08 -11.52 11.62
N VAL A 41 20.39 -12.48 11.01
CA VAL A 41 19.60 -12.29 9.78
C VAL A 41 18.26 -11.63 10.08
N THR A 42 17.53 -12.13 11.08
CA THR A 42 16.17 -11.65 11.40
C THR A 42 16.16 -10.31 12.14
N LYS A 43 17.27 -9.90 12.77
CA LYS A 43 17.38 -8.71 13.62
C LYS A 43 16.37 -8.69 14.78
N VAL A 44 15.76 -9.83 15.10
CA VAL A 44 14.82 -9.99 16.22
C VAL A 44 15.62 -10.08 17.51
N ASP A 45 15.20 -9.31 18.53
CA ASP A 45 15.78 -9.42 19.87
C ASP A 45 15.38 -10.78 20.48
N PRO A 46 16.33 -11.68 20.80
CA PRO A 46 16.05 -12.99 21.40
C PRO A 46 15.37 -12.91 22.78
N ARG A 47 15.33 -11.73 23.40
CA ARG A 47 14.65 -11.49 24.68
C ARG A 47 13.18 -11.13 24.49
N ASP A 48 12.78 -10.74 23.28
CA ASP A 48 11.38 -10.42 23.00
C ASP A 48 10.59 -11.71 22.76
N THR A 49 9.98 -12.20 23.83
CA THR A 49 9.08 -13.37 23.82
C THR A 49 7.78 -13.14 23.06
N LYS A 50 7.50 -11.89 22.64
CA LYS A 50 6.29 -11.52 21.87
C LYS A 50 6.56 -11.37 20.37
N ALA A 51 7.79 -11.62 19.90
CA ALA A 51 8.06 -11.67 18.47
C ALA A 51 7.10 -12.69 17.84
N ASP A 52 6.18 -12.21 16.99
CA ASP A 52 5.24 -13.07 16.28
C ASP A 52 6.04 -14.18 15.57
N VAL A 53 5.60 -15.43 15.70
CA VAL A 53 6.14 -16.53 14.90
C VAL A 53 6.10 -16.07 13.42
N PRO A 54 7.13 -16.31 12.60
CA PRO A 54 7.18 -15.83 11.22
C PRO A 54 5.89 -16.07 10.43
N ASP A 55 5.23 -17.22 10.64
CA ASP A 55 3.94 -17.56 10.03
C ASP A 55 2.80 -16.63 10.45
N VAL A 56 2.77 -16.18 11.70
CA VAL A 56 1.76 -15.23 12.21
C VAL A 56 2.02 -13.83 11.64
N ALA A 57 3.28 -13.43 11.53
CA ALA A 57 3.65 -12.16 10.90
C ALA A 57 3.29 -12.15 9.41
N LEU A 58 3.55 -13.24 8.70
CA LEU A 58 3.16 -13.42 7.29
C LEU A 58 1.64 -13.41 7.13
N LYS A 59 0.90 -14.12 7.99
CA LYS A 59 -0.57 -14.11 7.98
C LYS A 59 -1.14 -12.70 8.19
N LYS A 60 -0.62 -11.96 9.17
CA LYS A 60 -0.99 -10.55 9.41
C LYS A 60 -0.68 -9.66 8.21
N LEU A 61 0.41 -9.92 7.49
CA LEU A 61 0.75 -9.19 6.27
C LEU A 61 -0.25 -9.52 5.15
N THR A 62 -0.56 -10.78 4.91
CA THR A 62 -1.55 -11.21 3.92
C THR A 62 -2.93 -10.61 4.21
N GLU A 63 -3.39 -10.64 5.46
CA GLU A 63 -4.67 -10.03 5.87
C GLU A 63 -4.71 -8.52 5.60
N LYS A 64 -3.58 -7.81 5.80
CA LYS A 64 -3.47 -6.39 5.48
C LYS A 64 -3.55 -6.13 3.99
N VAL A 65 -2.89 -6.96 3.17
CA VAL A 65 -2.95 -6.87 1.70
C VAL A 65 -4.39 -7.11 1.22
N ASP A 66 -5.04 -8.17 1.68
CA ASP A 66 -6.44 -8.47 1.32
C ASP A 66 -7.40 -7.33 1.70
N THR A 67 -7.14 -6.70 2.84
CA THR A 67 -7.93 -5.55 3.31
C THR A 67 -7.71 -4.32 2.41
N LEU A 68 -6.47 -4.10 1.98
CA LEU A 68 -6.13 -3.01 1.06
C LEU A 68 -6.81 -3.22 -0.30
N ASP A 69 -6.75 -4.42 -0.85
CA ASP A 69 -7.40 -4.77 -2.13
C ASP A 69 -8.90 -4.51 -2.08
N LYS A 70 -9.57 -4.92 -0.99
CA LYS A 70 -11.01 -4.66 -0.80
C LYS A 70 -11.32 -3.17 -0.75
N ARG A 71 -10.51 -2.37 -0.05
CA ARG A 71 -10.69 -0.90 0.00
C ARG A 71 -10.47 -0.27 -1.37
N MET A 72 -9.45 -0.69 -2.11
CA MET A 72 -9.15 -0.17 -3.44
C MET A 72 -10.29 -0.49 -4.42
N ILE A 73 -10.80 -1.73 -4.41
CA ILE A 73 -11.96 -2.12 -5.22
C ILE A 73 -13.20 -1.31 -4.83
N GLY A 74 -13.44 -1.11 -3.53
CA GLY A 74 -14.53 -0.28 -3.02
C GLY A 74 -14.43 1.16 -3.52
N PHE A 75 -13.25 1.76 -3.44
CA PHE A 75 -12.99 3.10 -3.96
C PHE A 75 -13.25 3.19 -5.46
N ILE A 76 -12.74 2.25 -6.26
CA ILE A 76 -12.98 2.22 -7.71
C ILE A 76 -14.49 2.16 -8.02
N ARG A 77 -15.25 1.31 -7.31
CA ARG A 77 -16.71 1.19 -7.49
C ARG A 77 -17.44 2.48 -7.13
N GLU A 78 -17.03 3.16 -6.06
CA GLU A 78 -17.61 4.43 -5.65
C GLU A 78 -17.34 5.51 -6.72
N GLN A 79 -16.11 5.59 -7.22
CA GLN A 79 -15.75 6.53 -8.30
C GLN A 79 -16.46 6.23 -9.62
N GLU A 80 -16.66 4.95 -9.94
CA GLU A 80 -17.44 4.54 -11.11
C GLU A 80 -18.90 5.00 -10.98
N LYS A 81 -19.49 4.87 -9.78
CA LYS A 81 -20.88 5.23 -9.51
C LYS A 81 -21.10 6.74 -9.46
N GLU A 82 -20.26 7.46 -8.71
CA GLU A 82 -20.45 8.88 -8.41
C GLU A 82 -19.94 9.80 -9.53
N LEU A 83 -18.95 9.37 -10.32
CA LEU A 83 -18.32 10.21 -11.33
C LEU A 83 -18.48 9.66 -12.75
N LEU A 84 -18.00 8.43 -13.02
CA LEU A 84 -17.87 7.93 -14.39
C LEU A 84 -19.23 7.57 -15.04
N LYS A 85 -20.16 6.97 -14.29
CA LYS A 85 -21.50 6.65 -14.80
C LYS A 85 -22.32 7.88 -15.15
N PRO A 86 -22.38 8.93 -14.32
CA PRO A 86 -23.00 10.21 -14.68
C PRO A 86 -22.42 10.80 -15.96
N ILE A 87 -21.09 10.90 -16.08
CA ILE A 87 -20.41 11.40 -17.29
C ILE A 87 -20.82 10.58 -18.53
N LEU A 88 -20.81 9.25 -18.42
CA LEU A 88 -21.20 8.37 -19.52
C LEU A 88 -22.68 8.55 -19.91
N SER A 89 -23.56 8.81 -18.95
CA SER A 89 -24.97 9.11 -19.20
C SER A 89 -25.15 10.44 -19.92
N GLU A 90 -24.46 11.49 -19.47
CA GLU A 90 -24.48 12.82 -20.10
C GLU A 90 -23.97 12.77 -21.55
N VAL A 91 -22.85 12.07 -21.80
CA VAL A 91 -22.30 11.87 -23.15
C VAL A 91 -23.30 11.12 -24.06
N LYS A 92 -23.98 10.09 -23.54
CA LYS A 92 -25.02 9.36 -24.30
C LYS A 92 -26.24 10.24 -24.59
N ALA A 93 -26.69 11.04 -23.62
CA ALA A 93 -27.79 11.98 -23.82
C ALA A 93 -27.44 13.01 -24.90
N MET A 94 -26.23 13.57 -24.86
CA MET A 94 -25.73 14.49 -25.86
C MET A 94 -25.67 13.86 -27.26
N ARG A 95 -25.15 12.64 -27.39
CA ARG A 95 -25.12 11.92 -28.67
C ARG A 95 -26.53 11.69 -29.24
N THR A 96 -27.51 11.47 -28.37
CA THR A 96 -28.92 11.29 -28.78
C THR A 96 -29.53 12.61 -29.22
N GLN A 97 -29.23 13.72 -28.55
CA GLN A 97 -29.66 15.07 -28.95
C GLN A 97 -29.02 15.51 -30.29
N ILE A 98 -27.73 15.22 -30.49
CA ILE A 98 -27.04 15.46 -31.76
C ILE A 98 -27.64 14.58 -32.88
N GLY A 99 -27.97 13.31 -32.58
CA GLY A 99 -28.54 12.37 -33.53
C GLY A 99 -30.02 12.64 -33.90
N GLN A 100 -30.75 13.39 -33.08
CA GLN A 100 -32.15 13.78 -33.33
C GLN A 100 -32.30 15.18 -33.95
N GLY A 101 -31.21 15.92 -34.12
CA GLY A 101 -31.18 17.27 -34.67
C GLY A 101 -31.04 17.33 -36.20
N SER A 102 -32.08 16.93 -36.95
CA SER A 102 -32.30 17.45 -38.32
C SER A 102 -32.99 18.84 -38.32
N GLY A 103 -32.91 19.59 -37.21
CA GLY A 103 -33.46 20.94 -37.10
C GLY A 103 -32.69 21.81 -36.10
N SER A 104 -31.88 22.73 -36.62
CA SER A 104 -31.54 24.06 -36.07
C SER A 104 -30.95 24.25 -34.66
N SER A 105 -30.40 23.25 -33.98
CA SER A 105 -29.59 23.49 -32.77
C SER A 105 -28.35 22.60 -32.75
N ALA A 106 -27.38 22.94 -33.59
CA ALA A 106 -26.05 22.37 -33.52
C ALA A 106 -25.39 22.88 -32.23
N ILE A 107 -24.95 21.96 -31.36
CA ILE A 107 -24.05 22.26 -30.24
C ILE A 107 -22.86 23.02 -30.82
N THR A 108 -22.61 24.24 -30.34
CA THR A 108 -21.48 25.03 -30.82
C THR A 108 -20.18 24.39 -30.34
N ALA A 109 -19.11 24.51 -31.12
CA ALA A 109 -17.80 23.94 -30.77
C ALA A 109 -17.33 24.39 -29.37
N GLU A 110 -17.70 25.61 -28.96
CA GLU A 110 -17.41 26.19 -27.65
C GLU A 110 -18.11 25.45 -26.50
N GLN A 111 -19.37 25.05 -26.66
CA GLN A 111 -20.09 24.26 -25.65
C GLN A 111 -19.51 22.86 -25.51
N LEU A 112 -19.00 22.29 -26.61
CA LEU A 112 -18.34 20.98 -26.60
C LEU A 112 -16.96 21.06 -25.92
N GLU A 113 -16.20 22.12 -26.17
CA GLU A 113 -14.90 22.35 -25.51
C GLU A 113 -15.05 22.57 -24.01
N GLU A 114 -16.03 23.36 -23.57
CA GLU A 114 -16.26 23.64 -22.15
C GLU A 114 -16.62 22.36 -21.37
N GLN A 115 -17.43 21.47 -21.98
CA GLN A 115 -17.79 20.19 -21.37
C GLN A 115 -16.67 19.13 -21.45
N LEU A 116 -15.84 19.13 -22.49
CA LEU A 116 -14.65 18.27 -22.52
C LEU A 116 -13.63 18.71 -21.47
N THR A 117 -13.50 20.01 -21.24
CA THR A 117 -12.63 20.57 -20.21
C THR A 117 -13.09 20.13 -18.82
N SER A 118 -14.39 20.17 -18.52
CA SER A 118 -14.93 19.71 -17.23
C SER A 118 -14.71 18.20 -17.00
N VAL A 119 -14.82 17.38 -18.06
CA VAL A 119 -14.52 15.93 -17.99
C VAL A 119 -13.03 15.69 -17.73
N VAL A 120 -12.14 16.46 -18.38
CA VAL A 120 -10.69 16.37 -18.15
C VAL A 120 -10.34 16.80 -16.72
N GLU A 121 -10.96 17.84 -16.19
CA GLU A 121 -10.76 18.29 -14.80
C GLU A 121 -11.24 17.24 -13.79
N ALA A 122 -12.39 16.61 -14.04
CA ALA A 122 -12.91 15.53 -13.21
C ALA A 122 -11.96 14.32 -13.20
N ILE A 123 -11.42 13.94 -14.36
CA ILE A 123 -10.42 12.86 -14.48
C ILE A 123 -9.11 13.25 -13.77
N GLN A 124 -8.64 14.49 -13.92
CA GLN A 124 -7.44 14.97 -13.23
C GLN A 124 -7.62 14.97 -11.70
N SER A 125 -8.79 15.36 -11.20
CA SER A 125 -9.13 15.31 -9.78
C SER A 125 -9.15 13.87 -9.25
N LEU A 126 -9.72 12.94 -10.01
CA LEU A 126 -9.74 11.51 -9.70
C LEU A 126 -8.32 10.91 -9.63
N ILE A 127 -7.46 11.28 -10.59
CA ILE A 127 -6.05 10.86 -10.60
C ILE A 127 -5.31 11.43 -9.38
N ARG A 128 -5.51 12.71 -9.03
CA ARG A 128 -4.90 13.31 -7.84
C ARG A 128 -5.36 12.64 -6.54
N LEU A 129 -6.64 12.31 -6.43
CA LEU A 129 -7.19 11.66 -5.25
C LEU A 129 -6.68 10.22 -5.11
N SER A 130 -6.64 9.46 -6.21
CA SER A 130 -6.07 8.11 -6.21
C SER A 130 -4.57 8.09 -5.91
N PHE A 131 -3.81 9.07 -6.42
CA PHE A 131 -2.41 9.25 -6.04
C PHE A 131 -2.24 9.61 -4.56
N ARG A 132 -3.08 10.51 -4.01
CA ARG A 132 -3.03 10.87 -2.59
C ARG A 132 -3.36 9.67 -1.71
N THR A 133 -4.38 8.90 -2.03
CA THR A 133 -4.73 7.69 -1.28
C THR A 133 -3.62 6.64 -1.40
N ALA A 134 -3.05 6.44 -2.59
CA ALA A 134 -1.93 5.53 -2.79
C ALA A 134 -0.67 5.96 -2.03
N LEU A 135 -0.37 7.26 -1.97
CA LEU A 135 0.79 7.79 -1.23
C LEU A 135 0.55 7.82 0.28
N VAL A 136 -0.66 8.15 0.73
CA VAL A 136 -0.99 8.25 2.17
C VAL A 136 -1.21 6.89 2.81
N ASP A 137 -1.84 5.92 2.10
CA ASP A 137 -2.08 4.58 2.65
C ASP A 137 -0.86 3.65 2.49
N ASN A 138 0.03 3.89 1.52
CA ASN A 138 1.23 3.05 1.32
C ASN A 138 2.50 3.62 1.98
N ALA A 139 2.56 4.93 2.27
CA ALA A 139 3.70 5.54 2.95
C ALA A 139 3.34 5.96 4.39
N LEU A 140 3.57 5.06 5.34
CA LEU A 140 3.70 5.36 6.78
C LEU A 140 4.92 6.27 7.08
N ARG A 141 5.22 7.27 6.25
CA ARG A 141 6.23 8.29 6.52
C ARG A 141 5.61 9.70 6.47
N PRO A 142 5.61 10.44 7.60
CA PRO A 142 5.11 11.81 7.69
C PRO A 142 5.69 12.78 6.65
N GLU A 143 6.84 12.44 6.09
CA GLU A 143 7.61 13.26 5.15
C GLU A 143 6.93 13.38 3.78
N TYR A 144 6.33 12.32 3.27
CA TYR A 144 5.62 12.38 1.98
C TYR A 144 4.33 13.19 2.08
N LYS A 145 3.66 13.16 3.25
CA LYS A 145 2.49 14.01 3.50
C LYS A 145 2.86 15.50 3.37
N LYS A 146 3.98 15.91 3.98
CA LYS A 146 4.50 17.28 3.85
C LYS A 146 4.83 17.64 2.39
N GLN A 147 5.54 16.77 1.66
CA GLN A 147 5.84 17.03 0.24
C GLN A 147 4.59 17.12 -0.63
N THR A 148 3.56 16.31 -0.35
CA THR A 148 2.30 16.35 -1.10
C THR A 148 1.54 17.65 -0.81
N ASP A 149 1.48 18.05 0.45
CA ASP A 149 0.83 19.30 0.87
C ASP A 149 1.60 20.53 0.31
N GLU A 150 2.93 20.49 0.25
CA GLU A 150 3.78 21.52 -0.38
C GLU A 150 3.56 21.62 -1.90
N LEU A 151 3.45 20.48 -2.60
CA LEU A 151 3.17 20.46 -4.04
C LEU A 151 1.76 21.01 -4.36
N ILE A 152 0.78 20.74 -3.50
CA ILE A 152 -0.57 21.28 -3.62
C ILE A 152 -0.54 22.81 -3.40
N GLN A 153 0.26 23.28 -2.45
CA GLN A 153 0.39 24.71 -2.16
C GLN A 153 1.06 25.47 -3.31
N GLN A 154 2.08 24.88 -3.95
CA GLN A 154 2.73 25.45 -5.14
C GLN A 154 1.81 25.49 -6.36
N GLN A 155 0.88 24.55 -6.50
CA GLN A 155 -0.09 24.54 -7.61
C GLN A 155 -1.27 25.49 -7.39
N ASN A 156 -1.59 25.82 -6.13
CA ASN A 156 -2.66 26.74 -5.76
C ASN A 156 -2.20 28.21 -5.69
N GLU A 157 -0.91 28.51 -5.85
CA GLU A 157 -0.43 29.88 -6.07
C GLU A 157 -0.28 30.15 -7.57
N PRO A 158 -1.21 30.88 -8.21
CA PRO A 158 -1.03 31.32 -9.58
C PRO A 158 -0.03 32.48 -9.59
N GLY A 159 1.23 32.18 -9.85
CA GLY A 159 2.23 33.14 -10.30
C GLY A 159 2.84 34.03 -9.22
N LYS A 160 4.09 33.74 -8.88
CA LYS A 160 5.11 34.78 -8.70
C LYS A 160 6.32 34.46 -9.57
N ARG A 161 6.36 35.14 -10.72
CA ARG A 161 7.63 35.61 -11.26
C ARG A 161 8.19 36.68 -10.33
#